data_AF-A0A519VRJ2-F1
#
_entry.id   AF-A0A519VRJ2-F1
#
_cell.length_a   1.000
_cell.length_b   1.000
_cell.length_c   1.000
_cell.angle_alpha   90.00
_cell.angle_beta   90.00
_cell.angle_gamma   90.00
#
_symmetry.space_group_name_H-M   'P 1'
#
loop_
_entity.id
_entity.type
_entity.pdbx_description
1 polymer ?
#
loop_
_entity_poly.entity_id
_entity_poly.type
_entity_poly.pdbx_seq_one_letter_code
_entity_poly.pdbx_strand_id
1 'polypeptide(L)' 'STCGEVMQTIFWSATPSEETFQFKKIYEGDKAKNVTEGYRLVLTQLSKGNMVMKSPIEFGGKTANIVLTFSPAVN' A
#
# COMPACT_ATOMS: atom_id res chain seq x y z
N SER A 1 4.05 8.53 32.74
CA SER A 1 4.22 7.38 31.83
C SER A 1 4.81 7.90 30.53
N THR A 2 6.09 7.65 30.32
CA THR A 2 6.82 8.06 29.11
C THR A 2 6.36 7.22 27.94
N CYS A 3 5.75 7.84 26.93
CA CYS A 3 5.48 7.21 25.65
C CYS A 3 6.85 6.95 24.99
N GLY A 4 7.37 5.72 25.11
CA GLY A 4 8.61 5.33 24.43
C GLY A 4 8.39 5.34 22.92
N GLU A 5 9.42 5.73 22.17
CA GLU A 5 9.40 5.59 20.71
C GLU A 5 9.32 4.10 20.36
N VAL A 6 8.24 3.71 19.69
CA VAL A 6 8.07 2.35 19.16
C VAL A 6 8.48 2.39 17.69
N MET A 7 9.55 1.68 17.34
CA MET A 7 9.90 1.45 15.94
C MET A 7 9.17 0.21 15.43
N GLN A 8 8.42 0.37 14.35
CA GLN A 8 7.75 -0.74 13.67
C GLN A 8 8.42 -1.00 12.33
N THR A 9 8.91 -2.23 12.14
CA THR A 9 9.51 -2.62 10.86
C THR A 9 8.45 -2.65 9.78
N ILE A 10 8.70 -1.92 8.69
CA ILE A 10 7.85 -1.92 7.50
C ILE A 10 8.54 -2.69 6.38
N PHE A 11 7.73 -3.38 5.57
CA PHE A 11 8.18 -3.96 4.31
C PHE A 11 7.34 -3.39 3.19
N TRP A 12 8.01 -2.91 2.15
CA TRP A 12 7.37 -2.44 0.94
C TRP A 12 8.06 -3.04 -0.27
N SER A 13 7.29 -3.28 -1.32
CA SER A 13 7.80 -3.79 -2.59
C SER A 13 6.98 -3.23 -3.75
N ALA A 14 7.65 -2.89 -4.83
CA ALA A 14 7.02 -2.56 -6.10
C ALA A 14 7.37 -3.65 -7.11
N THR A 15 6.36 -4.15 -7.82
CA THR A 15 6.51 -5.13 -8.90
C THR A 15 6.03 -4.47 -10.20
N PRO A 16 6.94 -3.85 -10.98
CA PRO A 16 6.56 -3.14 -12.19
C PRO A 16 5.88 -4.03 -13.23
N SER A 17 6.28 -5.30 -13.34
CA SER A 17 5.70 -6.28 -14.26
C SER A 17 4.24 -6.60 -13.97
N GLU A 18 3.81 -6.44 -12.72
CA GLU A 18 2.43 -6.66 -12.28
C GLU A 18 1.72 -5.35 -11.95
N GLU A 19 2.36 -4.21 -12.18
CA GLU A 19 1.82 -2.88 -11.86
C GLU A 19 1.33 -2.79 -10.40
N THR A 20 2.01 -3.47 -9.46
CA THR A 20 1.55 -3.52 -8.06
C THR A 20 2.56 -2.96 -7.08
N PHE A 21 2.04 -2.25 -6.09
CA PHE A 21 2.77 -1.81 -4.92
C PHE A 21 2.16 -2.49 -3.69
N GLN A 22 3.02 -3.06 -2.85
CA GLN A 22 2.60 -3.78 -1.66
C GLN A 22 3.29 -3.19 -0.44
N PHE A 23 2.52 -3.02 0.62
CA PHE A 23 2.99 -2.56 1.91
C PHE A 23 2.50 -3.49 3.01
N LYS A 24 3.40 -3.90 3.89
CA LYS A 24 3.11 -4.75 5.05
C LYS A 24 3.77 -4.17 6.30
N LYS A 25 3.03 -4.18 7.41
CA LYS A 25 3.61 -3.94 8.74
C LYS A 25 4.11 -5.28 9.28
N ILE A 26 5.37 -5.34 9.67
CA ILE A 26 5.95 -6.53 10.27
C ILE A 26 5.91 -6.35 11.79
N TYR A 27 5.25 -7.28 12.48
CA TYR A 27 5.26 -7.35 13.93
C TYR A 27 6.55 -8.07 14.39
N GLU A 28 7.03 -7.74 15.60
CA GLU A 28 8.26 -8.36 16.13
C GLU A 28 8.14 -9.89 16.16
N GLY A 29 9.17 -10.57 15.62
CA GLY A 29 9.22 -12.02 15.54
C GLY A 29 8.65 -12.63 14.25
N ASP A 30 7.91 -11.86 13.44
CA ASP A 30 7.33 -12.35 12.19
C ASP A 30 8.24 -12.14 10.98
N LYS A 31 8.32 -13.17 10.12
CA LYS A 31 8.96 -13.04 8.80
C LYS A 31 7.98 -12.43 7.82
N ALA A 32 8.44 -11.52 6.96
CA ALA A 32 7.61 -10.82 5.96
C ALA A 32 6.75 -11.75 5.08
N LYS A 33 7.23 -12.97 4.82
CA LYS A 33 6.50 -14.00 4.05
C LYS A 33 5.27 -14.56 4.77
N ASN A 34 5.23 -14.49 6.10
CA ASN A 34 4.13 -15.01 6.92
C ASN A 34 3.07 -13.95 7.20
N VAL A 35 3.37 -12.68 6.92
CA VAL A 35 2.41 -11.56 7.10
C VAL A 35 1.46 -11.53 5.90
N THR A 36 0.23 -11.94 6.14
CA THR A 36 -0.88 -11.95 5.16
C THR A 36 -1.66 -10.64 5.14
N GLU A 37 -1.55 -9.84 6.21
CA GLU A 37 -2.21 -8.54 6.33
C GLU A 37 -1.33 -7.43 5.75
N GLY A 38 -1.90 -6.62 4.87
CA GLY A 38 -1.18 -5.52 4.22
C GLY A 38 -2.04 -4.79 3.21
N TYR A 39 -1.50 -3.69 2.69
CA TYR A 39 -2.14 -2.91 1.63
C TYR A 39 -1.52 -3.29 0.28
N ARG A 40 -2.38 -3.57 -0.70
CA ARG A 40 -1.98 -3.78 -2.09
C ARG A 40 -2.61 -2.70 -2.94
N LEU A 41 -1.77 -1.89 -3.56
CA LEU A 41 -2.16 -0.92 -4.57
C LEU A 41 -1.88 -1.50 -5.95
N VAL A 42 -2.84 -1.37 -6.84
CA VAL A 42 -2.72 -1.67 -8.26
C VAL A 42 -2.63 -0.35 -9.00
N LEU A 43 -1.55 -0.13 -9.72
CA LEU A 43 -1.42 0.98 -10.65
C LEU A 43 -2.38 0.72 -11.81
N THR A 44 -3.28 1.66 -12.04
CA THR A 44 -4.33 1.54 -13.07
C THR A 44 -4.18 2.53 -14.21
N GLN A 45 -3.48 3.62 -13.96
CA GLN A 45 -3.14 4.60 -14.97
C GLN A 45 -1.85 5.30 -14.57
N LEU A 46 -0.93 5.43 -15.52
CA LEU A 46 0.30 6.21 -15.36
C LEU A 46 0.54 7.04 -16.62
N SER A 47 0.65 8.36 -16.42
CA SER A 47 0.94 9.33 -17.48
C SER A 47 1.77 10.48 -16.90
N LYS A 48 2.32 11.35 -17.77
CA LYS A 48 3.08 12.52 -17.33
C LYS A 48 2.29 13.49 -16.43
N GLY A 49 0.96 13.52 -16.56
CA GLY A 49 0.10 14.46 -15.85
C GLY A 49 -0.79 13.83 -14.76
N ASN A 50 -0.81 12.50 -14.65
CA ASN A 50 -1.72 11.80 -13.74
C ASN A 50 -1.22 10.37 -13.44
N MET A 51 -1.30 9.98 -12.18
CA MET A 51 -1.15 8.60 -11.71
C MET A 51 -2.40 8.18 -10.92
N VAL A 52 -3.01 7.05 -11.27
CA VAL A 52 -4.16 6.46 -10.56
C VAL A 52 -3.81 5.09 -10.02
N MET A 53 -3.96 4.92 -8.71
CA MET A 53 -3.79 3.65 -8.01
C MET A 53 -5.10 3.21 -7.34
N LYS A 54 -5.35 1.90 -7.28
CA LYS A 54 -6.53 1.32 -6.64
C LYS A 54 -6.16 0.32 -5.56
N SER A 55 -6.79 0.41 -4.40
CA SER A 55 -6.73 -0.61 -3.35
C SER A 55 -8.08 -1.32 -3.27
N PRO A 56 -8.18 -2.61 -3.62
CA PRO A 56 -9.37 -3.39 -3.32
C PRO A 56 -9.48 -3.55 -1.80
N ILE A 57 -10.68 -3.33 -1.26
CA ILE A 57 -11.02 -3.55 0.14
C ILE A 57 -12.36 -4.28 0.22
N GLU A 58 -12.54 -5.10 1.24
CA GLU A 58 -13.85 -5.68 1.54
C GLU A 58 -14.69 -4.69 2.34
N PHE A 59 -15.86 -4.32 1.82
CA PHE A 59 -16.81 -3.43 2.49
C PHE A 59 -18.23 -3.96 2.32
N GLY A 60 -18.88 -4.34 3.42
CA GLY A 60 -20.26 -4.83 3.40
C GLY A 60 -20.45 -6.13 2.60
N GLY A 61 -19.44 -7.01 2.59
CA GLY A 61 -19.47 -8.28 1.86
C GLY A 61 -19.32 -8.14 0.34
N LYS A 62 -18.86 -6.98 -0.14
CA LYS A 62 -18.50 -6.72 -1.53
C LYS A 62 -17.12 -6.08 -1.59
N THR A 63 -16.40 -6.36 -2.66
CA THR A 63 -15.12 -5.69 -2.93
C THR A 63 -15.38 -4.26 -3.41
N ALA A 64 -15.01 -3.28 -2.61
CA ALA A 64 -14.93 -1.87 -2.98
C ALA A 64 -13.48 -1.50 -3.34
N ASN A 65 -13.28 -0.37 -4.04
CA ASN A 65 -11.95 0.10 -4.38
C ASN A 65 -11.72 1.50 -3.83
N ILE A 66 -10.66 1.67 -3.04
CA ILE A 66 -10.12 3.00 -2.74
C ILE A 66 -9.37 3.45 -3.98
N VAL A 67 -9.80 4.56 -4.60
CA VAL A 67 -9.14 5.14 -5.78
C VAL A 67 -8.30 6.33 -5.33
N LEU A 68 -6.99 6.23 -5.53
CA LEU A 68 -6.02 7.27 -5.23
C LEU A 68 -5.57 7.91 -6.55
N THR A 69 -5.89 9.18 -6.73
CA THR A 69 -5.50 9.96 -7.91
C THR A 69 -4.44 10.97 -7.50
N PHE A 70 -3.29 10.92 -8.17
CA PHE A 70 -2.17 11.82 -7.95
C PHE A 70 -1.96 12.68 -9.18
N SER A 71 -1.83 13.98 -8.96
CA SER A 71 -1.36 14.94 -9.95
C SER A 71 0.08 15.36 -9.63
N PRO A 72 0.89 15.70 -10.65
CA PRO A 72 2.19 16.32 -10.42
C PRO A 72 2.05 17.52 -9.49
N ALA A 73 3.03 17.71 -8.60
CA ALA A 73 3.14 18.95 -7.86
C ALA A 73 3.33 20.10 -8.85
N VAL A 74 2.53 21.16 -8.69
CA VAL A 74 2.75 22.40 -9.43
C VAL A 74 3.81 23.15 -8.63
N ASN A 75 5.02 23.24 -9.18
CA ASN A 75 6.07 24.10 -8.63
C ASN A 75 5.77 25.57 -8.94
#